data_AF-A0ABC8M4G1-F1
#
_entry.id   AF-A0ABC8M4G1-F1
#
_cell.length_a   1.000
_cell.length_b   1.000
_cell.length_c   1.000
_cell.angle_alpha   90.00
_cell.angle_beta   90.00
_cell.angle_gamma   90.00
#
_symmetry.space_group_name_H-M   'P 1'
#
loop_
_entity.id
_entity.type
_entity.pdbx_description
1 polymer ?
#
loop_
_entity_poly.entity_id
_entity_poly.type
_entity_poly.pdbx_seq_one_letter_code
_entity_poly.pdbx_strand_id
1 'polypeptide(L)'
;MYEILSLSGSYIRGEHGGKTGGLRVCLSSSDGQIFGGGVGGLVKAAGPVQVILGTFQIERKKDGRNGVKGDEASLLQKKKEMKLLEVET
;
A
#
# COMPACT_ATOMS: atom_id res chain seq x y z
N MET A 1 22.03 10.53 8.95
CA MET A 1 20.83 10.96 8.21
C MET A 1 20.70 10.04 7.01
N TYR A 2 19.47 9.74 6.58
CA TYR A 2 19.23 8.81 5.46
C TYR A 2 18.28 9.42 4.45
N GLU A 3 18.49 9.11 3.18
CA GLU A 3 17.62 9.52 2.07
C GLU A 3 16.78 8.34 1.59
N ILE A 4 15.52 8.60 1.27
CA ILE A 4 14.60 7.59 0.74
C ILE A 4 14.86 7.42 -0.75
N LEU A 5 15.51 6.33 -1.14
CA LEU A 5 15.73 6.00 -2.54
C LEU A 5 14.50 5.36 -3.18
N SER A 6 13.79 4.51 -2.42
CA SER A 6 12.56 3.87 -2.86
C SER A 6 11.69 3.51 -1.67
N LEU A 7 10.39 3.78 -1.79
CA LEU A 7 9.36 3.35 -0.85
C LEU A 7 8.22 2.74 -1.68
N SER A 8 7.90 1.47 -1.42
CA SER A 8 6.83 0.78 -2.13
C SER A 8 6.10 -0.19 -1.22
N GLY A 9 4.88 -0.55 -1.58
CA GLY A 9 4.13 -1.53 -0.83
C GLY A 9 2.64 -1.47 -1.11
N SER A 10 1.90 -2.29 -0.38
CA SER A 10 0.45 -2.31 -0.40
C SER A 10 -0.10 -2.40 1.01
N TYR A 11 -1.31 -1.89 1.19
CA TYR A 11 -2.01 -1.98 2.45
C TYR A 11 -3.44 -2.38 2.18
N ILE A 12 -3.84 -3.54 2.70
CA ILE A 12 -5.20 -4.05 2.62
C ILE A 12 -5.69 -4.25 4.05
N ARG A 13 -6.78 -3.57 4.39
CA ARG A 13 -7.47 -3.75 5.67
C ARG A 13 -8.43 -4.93 5.55
N GLY A 14 -8.18 -6.00 6.28
CA GLY A 14 -9.08 -7.15 6.38
C GLY A 14 -10.31 -6.84 7.25
N GLU A 15 -11.42 -7.55 7.00
CA GLU A 15 -12.69 -7.37 7.72
C GLU A 15 -12.56 -7.61 9.23
N HIS A 16 -11.70 -8.52 9.66
CA HIS A 16 -11.52 -8.89 11.07
C HIS A 16 -10.33 -8.17 11.74
N GLY A 17 -9.96 -7.00 11.25
CA GLY A 17 -8.89 -6.18 11.85
C GLY A 17 -7.46 -6.65 11.52
N GLY A 18 -7.30 -7.77 10.81
CA GLY A 18 -6.03 -8.17 10.21
C GLY A 18 -5.62 -7.23 9.08
N LYS A 19 -4.34 -6.88 8.99
CA LYS A 19 -3.76 -6.14 7.86
C LYS A 19 -2.94 -7.09 7.00
N THR A 20 -3.12 -7.05 5.68
CA THR A 20 -2.26 -7.77 4.73
C THR A 20 -1.53 -6.76 3.84
N GLY A 21 -0.38 -7.18 3.32
CA GLY A 21 0.57 -6.28 2.67
C GLY A 21 1.66 -5.79 3.63
N GLY A 22 2.30 -4.68 3.27
CA GLY A 22 3.42 -4.11 4.00
C GLY A 22 4.17 -3.11 3.13
N LEU A 23 4.97 -2.26 3.78
CA LEU A 23 5.86 -1.33 3.12
C LEU A 23 7.27 -1.91 3.09
N ARG A 24 7.99 -1.63 2.01
CA ARG A 24 9.42 -1.88 1.86
C ARG A 24 10.12 -0.58 1.50
N VAL A 25 11.34 -0.43 1.99
CA VAL A 25 12.13 0.78 1.78
C VAL A 25 13.56 0.42 1.40
N CYS A 26 14.17 1.26 0.58
CA CYS A 26 15.61 1.31 0.35
C CYS A 26 16.09 2.72 0.73
N LEU A 27 17.12 2.78 1.55
CA LEU A 27 17.68 4.01 2.10
C LEU A 27 19.16 4.09 1.77
N SER A 28 19.65 5.30 1.51
CA SER A 28 21.09 5.61 1.46
C SER A 28 21.50 6.44 2.66
N SER A 29 22.70 6.17 3.14
CA SER A 29 23.43 7.03 4.06
C SER A 29 24.28 8.03 3.28
N SER A 30 24.70 9.12 3.92
CA SER A 30 25.54 10.17 3.32
C SER A 30 26.94 9.68 2.90
N ASP A 31 27.37 8.53 3.41
CA ASP A 31 28.60 7.84 3.02
C ASP A 31 28.42 6.90 1.82
N GLY A 32 27.22 6.87 1.22
CA GLY A 32 26.90 6.03 0.06
C GLY A 32 26.50 4.60 0.40
N GLN A 33 26.46 4.21 1.69
CA GLN A 33 25.97 2.89 2.08
C GLN A 33 24.47 2.77 1.85
N ILE A 34 24.02 1.64 1.28
CA ILE A 34 22.61 1.35 0.99
C ILE A 34 22.15 0.18 1.85
N PHE A 35 20.96 0.32 2.44
CA PHE A 35 20.27 -0.76 3.13
C PHE A 35 18.77 -0.70 2.84
N GLY A 36 18.11 -1.85 2.87
CA GLY A 36 16.69 -1.95 2.57
C GLY A 36 16.05 -3.19 3.16
N GLY A 37 14.72 -3.23 3.09
CA GLY A 37 13.95 -4.34 3.65
C GLY A 37 12.49 -4.00 3.91
N GLY A 38 11.81 -4.88 4.65
CA GLY A 38 10.45 -4.65 5.12
C GLY A 38 10.41 -3.70 6.31
N VAL A 39 9.37 -2.87 6.36
CA VAL A 39 9.13 -1.93 7.47
C VAL A 39 8.29 -2.63 8.54
N GLY A 40 8.90 -2.94 9.68
CA GLY A 40 8.23 -3.60 10.82
C GLY A 40 7.46 -2.66 11.76
N GLY A 41 7.60 -1.35 11.61
CA GLY A 41 7.05 -0.35 12.53
C GLY A 41 6.86 1.03 11.90
N LEU A 42 6.94 2.09 12.71
CA LEU A 42 6.84 3.46 12.21
C LEU A 42 8.15 3.88 11.53
N VAL A 43 8.04 4.59 10.41
CA VAL A 43 9.17 5.29 9.78
C VAL A 43 8.89 6.78 9.88
N LYS A 44 9.81 7.52 10.51
CA LYS A 44 9.72 8.98 10.64
C LYS A 44 10.68 9.62 9.63
N ALA A 45 10.14 10.43 8.74
CA ALA A 45 10.95 11.23 7.82
C ALA A 45 11.62 12.39 8.57
N ALA A 46 12.70 12.93 8.03
CA ALA A 46 13.34 14.13 8.59
C ALA A 46 12.66 15.44 8.15
N GLY A 47 11.73 15.36 7.20
CA GLY A 47 10.96 16.47 6.65
C GLY A 47 9.81 15.95 5.77
N PRO A 48 9.13 16.84 5.02
CA PRO A 48 8.00 16.46 4.18
C PRO A 48 8.36 15.39 3.15
N VAL A 49 7.49 14.39 2.98
CA VAL A 49 7.64 13.35 1.96
C VAL A 49 6.39 13.29 1.09
N GLN A 50 6.60 13.35 -0.22
CA GLN A 50 5.53 13.17 -1.20
C GLN A 50 5.38 11.69 -1.55
N VAL A 51 4.14 11.19 -1.48
CA VAL A 51 3.81 9.80 -1.82
C VAL A 51 2.62 9.75 -2.76
N ILE A 52 2.64 8.81 -3.71
CA ILE A 52 1.49 8.54 -4.58
C ILE A 52 0.78 7.31 -4.03
N LEU A 53 -0.46 7.50 -3.56
CA LEU A 53 -1.29 6.41 -3.08
C LEU A 53 -2.28 5.98 -4.17
N GLY A 54 -2.19 4.72 -4.57
CA GLY A 54 -3.20 4.07 -5.42
C GLY A 54 -4.21 3.32 -4.57
N THR A 55 -5.48 3.72 -4.64
CA THR A 55 -6.58 2.99 -4.00
C THR A 55 -7.42 2.25 -5.05
N PHE A 56 -7.90 1.08 -4.66
CA PHE A 56 -8.73 0.23 -5.52
C PHE A 56 -9.98 -0.16 -4.75
N GLN A 57 -11.13 0.31 -5.23
CA GLN A 57 -12.41 -0.06 -4.64
C GLN A 57 -12.91 -1.36 -5.25
N ILE A 58 -13.35 -2.28 -4.40
CA ILE A 58 -13.94 -3.55 -4.78
C ILE A 58 -15.45 -3.46 -4.55
N GLU A 59 -16.20 -3.15 -5.60
CA GLU A 59 -17.66 -3.25 -5.56
C GLU A 59 -18.06 -4.72 -5.82
N ARG A 60 -18.62 -5.39 -4.80
CA ARG A 60 -19.23 -6.70 -5.00
C ARG A 60 -20.65 -6.48 -5.51
N LYS A 61 -20.90 -6.78 -6.78
CA LYS A 61 -22.26 -6.80 -7.31
C LYS A 61 -23.00 -8.02 -6.73
N LYS A 62 -23.88 -7.79 -5.75
CA LYS A 62 -24.72 -8.84 -5.16
C LYS A 62 -25.86 -9.16 -6.12
N ASP A 63 -25.61 -10.01 -7.11
CA ASP A 63 -26.69 -10.58 -7.91
C ASP A 63 -27.38 -11.66 -7.05
N GLY A 64 -28.61 -11.37 -6.63
CA GLY A 64 -29.42 -12.28 -5.82
C GLY A 64 -29.82 -13.52 -6.62
N ARG A 65 -29.09 -14.63 -6.44
CA ARG A 65 -29.61 -16.00 -6.59
C ARG A 65 -28.63 -17.03 -6.02
N ASN A 66 -29.21 -18.10 -5.48
CA ASN A 66 -28.61 -19.11 -4.63
C ASN A 66 -27.36 -19.80 -5.22
N GLY A 67 -26.37 -20.01 -4.34
CA GLY A 67 -25.38 -21.09 -4.32
C GLY A 67 -24.78 -21.60 -5.62
N VAL A 68 -23.59 -21.10 -5.97
CA VAL A 68 -22.56 -21.86 -6.71
C VAL A 68 -21.17 -21.43 -6.22
N LYS A 69 -20.33 -22.41 -5.88
CA LYS A 69 -18.90 -22.27 -5.59
C LYS A 69 -18.18 -22.20 -6.94
N GLY A 70 -17.78 -21.01 -7.38
CA GLY A 70 -17.08 -20.80 -8.64
C GLY A 70 -16.24 -19.53 -8.58
N ASP A 71 -14.99 -19.61 -9.04
CA ASP A 71 -13.94 -18.61 -8.86
C ASP A 71 -14.42 -17.18 -9.19
N GLU A 72 -14.49 -16.32 -8.16
CA GLU A 72 -14.90 -14.91 -8.22
C GLU A 72 -13.85 -14.03 -8.92
N ALA A 73 -13.58 -14.33 -10.18
CA ALA A 73 -12.81 -13.49 -11.10
C ALA A 73 -13.72 -12.67 -12.03
N SER A 74 -15.04 -12.65 -11.80
CA SER A 74 -16.00 -11.99 -12.70
C SER A 74 -16.57 -10.71 -12.11
N LEU A 75 -16.26 -9.59 -12.78
CA LEU A 75 -16.80 -8.24 -12.64
C LEU A 75 -16.36 -7.44 -11.41
N LEU A 76 -15.07 -7.46 -11.15
CA LEU A 76 -14.46 -6.44 -10.31
C LEU A 76 -14.23 -5.17 -11.12
N GLN A 77 -15.18 -4.23 -11.10
CA GLN A 77 -14.92 -2.89 -11.61
C GLN A 77 -13.94 -2.20 -10.65
N LYS A 78 -12.63 -2.44 -10.86
CA LYS A 78 -11.57 -1.79 -10.09
C LYS A 78 -11.53 -0.32 -10.48
N LYS A 79 -12.32 0.51 -9.79
CA LYS A 79 -12.10 1.95 -9.84
C LYS A 79 -10.76 2.23 -9.17
N LYS A 80 -9.79 2.66 -9.98
CA LYS A 80 -8.45 3.07 -9.53
C LYS A 80 -8.46 4.58 -9.32
N GLU A 81 -8.07 5.02 -8.14
CA GLU A 81 -7.81 6.42 -7.84
C GLU A 81 -6.36 6.57 -7.40
N MET A 82 -5.62 7.49 -8.03
CA MET A 82 -4.27 7.83 -7.61
C MET A 82 -4.26 9.25 -7.05
N LYS A 83 -3.74 9.41 -5.85
CA LYS A 83 -3.66 10.70 -5.17
C LYS A 83 -2.25 10.95 -4.68
N LEU A 84 -1.72 12.15 -4.97
CA LEU A 84 -0.49 12.65 -4.36
C LEU A 84 -0.83 13.13 -2.94
N LEU A 85 -0.10 12.61 -1.97
CA LEU A 85 -0.21 12.99 -0.56
C LEU A 85 1.14 13.53 -0.11
N GLU A 86 1.12 14.69 0.52
CA GLU A 86 2.26 15.20 1.25
C GLU A 86 2.13 14.76 2.70
N VAL A 87 3.13 14.05 3.20
CA VAL A 87 3.18 13.55 4.57
C VAL A 87 4.12 14.46 5.34
N GLU A 88 3.55 15.23 6.26
CA GLU A 88 4.29 16.07 7.21
C GLU A 88 4.73 15.24 8.43
N THR A 89 5.63 15.82 9.23
CA THR A 89 6.42 15.11 10.27
C THR A 89 5.86 15.21 11.68
#